data_AF-A0A2C6XY77-F1
#
_entry.id   AF-A0A2C6XY77-F1
#
_cell.length_a   1.000
_cell.length_b   1.000
_cell.length_c   1.000
_cell.angle_alpha   90.00
_cell.angle_beta   90.00
_cell.angle_gamma   90.00
#
_symmetry.space_group_name_H-M   'P 1'
#
loop_
_entity.id
_entity.type
_entity.pdbx_description
1 polymer ?
#
loop_
_entity_poly.entity_id
_entity_poly.type
_entity_poly.pdbx_seq_one_letter_code
_entity_poly.pdbx_strand_id
1 'polypeptide(L)'
;MVAGARARARELAPELRSVVLTHHPDAETLDLLRPDGEAPLEAVRVMNRAVAAEMLRHGVVVLVQQADRASARRWRDARPGGSAGHSIWRGRGPVLHGAEALRLLGLEGAATPRPEKATGTPADRLMRLFAGEDGAAFEALAEALIAQGRDGVLEQAARKVALRYGEEAAEELAQDLLSLAEGAPVGPSGWATLVALPVALPHDTLPDPVALGEGLLASGALPEAGSLRLLPQWRAPEAIAALTPTRTRQVLLALAAGEEPSMLPAAEAEALMRDGFGVLVGLQLDWEVPLWEEIALAGLPEPPAEDAPLAPEEAMRAEAFERWRGAAFEAQGGCVPLALVPLSETGAEIADFLEEAGEQAGGLREIRDFVEMARQEAPGEEVVCLPRAGEGELRLALYTRSGRLLDEIVLEAERLPVPPAAMPALLETILPLVAQPPR
;
A
#
# COMPACT_ATOMS: atom_id res chain seq x y z
N MET A 1 19.35 15.39 -32.08
CA MET A 1 18.38 15.66 -31.01
C MET A 1 17.27 14.61 -30.96
N VAL A 2 16.31 14.57 -31.91
CA VAL A 2 15.17 13.63 -31.89
C VAL A 2 15.58 12.15 -31.86
N ALA A 3 16.53 11.73 -32.70
CA ALA A 3 17.01 10.34 -32.72
C ALA A 3 17.68 9.93 -31.40
N GLY A 4 18.41 10.85 -30.75
CA GLY A 4 19.03 10.63 -29.46
C GLY A 4 18.00 10.52 -28.33
N ALA A 5 17.02 11.42 -28.30
CA ALA A 5 15.91 11.37 -27.34
C ALA A 5 15.11 10.06 -27.47
N ARG A 6 14.85 9.60 -28.70
CA ARG A 6 14.18 8.32 -28.94
C ARG A 6 15.01 7.11 -28.49
N ALA A 7 16.32 7.11 -28.76
CA ALA A 7 17.21 6.05 -28.32
C ALA A 7 17.27 5.97 -26.79
N ARG A 8 17.36 7.12 -26.12
CA ARG A 8 17.33 7.22 -24.66
C ARG A 8 15.97 6.78 -24.09
N ALA A 9 14.87 7.14 -24.73
CA ALA A 9 13.53 6.68 -24.32
C ALA A 9 13.42 5.16 -24.39
N ARG A 10 13.95 4.53 -25.45
CA ARG A 10 13.98 3.07 -25.57
C ARG A 10 14.81 2.40 -24.47
N GLU A 11 15.94 2.98 -24.12
CA GLU A 11 16.83 2.46 -23.09
C GLU A 11 16.16 2.48 -21.71
N LEU A 12 15.46 3.56 -21.38
CA LEU A 12 14.89 3.79 -20.04
C LEU A 12 13.46 3.29 -19.86
N ALA A 13 12.73 3.04 -20.96
CA ALA A 13 11.34 2.62 -20.90
C ALA A 13 11.10 1.34 -20.06
N PRO A 14 11.97 0.31 -20.06
CA PRO A 14 11.77 -0.88 -19.24
C PRO A 14 11.75 -0.62 -17.72
N GLU A 15 12.32 0.50 -17.27
CA GLU A 15 12.43 0.87 -15.85
C GLU A 15 11.34 1.87 -15.42
N LEU A 16 10.44 2.25 -16.32
CA LEU A 16 9.43 3.29 -16.07
C LEU A 16 8.02 2.72 -16.16
N ARG A 17 7.21 2.91 -15.12
CA ARG A 17 5.76 2.67 -15.19
C ARG A 17 5.02 3.82 -15.87
N SER A 18 5.46 5.05 -15.63
CA SER A 18 4.86 6.25 -16.22
C SER A 18 5.88 7.37 -16.38
N VAL A 19 5.59 8.31 -17.29
CA VAL A 19 6.42 9.50 -17.55
C VAL A 19 5.56 10.70 -17.90
N VAL A 20 5.94 11.87 -17.41
CA VAL A 20 5.27 13.14 -17.74
C VAL A 20 6.07 13.89 -18.82
N LEU A 21 5.37 14.29 -19.89
CA LEU A 21 5.89 15.16 -20.94
C LEU A 21 5.32 16.57 -20.81
N THR A 22 6.17 17.60 -20.88
CA THR A 22 5.71 18.99 -20.88
C THR A 22 5.28 19.41 -22.29
N HIS A 23 4.00 19.74 -22.45
CA HIS A 23 3.50 20.34 -23.69
C HIS A 23 3.51 21.88 -23.59
N HIS A 24 4.30 22.52 -24.45
CA HIS A 24 4.32 23.98 -24.57
C HIS A 24 3.29 24.46 -25.63
N PRO A 25 2.34 25.33 -25.26
CA PRO A 25 1.31 25.80 -26.19
C PRO A 25 1.87 26.74 -27.28
N ASP A 26 2.91 27.51 -26.96
CA ASP A 26 3.50 28.54 -27.82
C ASP A 26 4.99 28.75 -27.50
N ALA A 27 5.68 29.50 -28.36
CA ALA A 27 7.13 29.72 -28.26
C ALA A 27 7.48 30.56 -27.03
N GLU A 28 6.71 31.60 -26.72
CA GLU A 28 7.03 32.47 -25.57
C GLU A 28 6.84 31.74 -24.22
N THR A 29 5.98 30.72 -24.14
CA THR A 29 5.85 29.87 -22.95
C THR A 29 7.01 28.88 -22.85
N LEU A 30 7.50 28.37 -23.99
CA LEU A 30 8.74 27.59 -24.02
C LEU A 30 9.93 28.45 -23.57
N ASP A 31 10.11 29.64 -24.14
CA ASP A 31 11.20 30.56 -23.82
C ASP A 31 11.15 31.00 -22.34
N LEU A 32 9.95 31.18 -21.78
CA LEU A 32 9.77 31.48 -20.36
C LEU A 32 10.31 30.36 -19.45
N LEU A 33 10.08 29.11 -19.84
CA LEU A 33 10.45 27.92 -19.06
C LEU A 33 11.87 27.43 -19.35
N ARG A 34 12.39 27.73 -20.54
CA ARG A 34 13.70 27.33 -21.04
C ARG A 34 14.37 28.53 -21.72
N PRO A 35 14.74 29.58 -20.97
CA PRO A 35 15.30 30.80 -21.53
C PRO A 35 16.62 30.57 -22.27
N ASP A 36 17.39 29.56 -21.85
CA ASP A 36 18.64 29.14 -22.50
C ASP A 36 18.46 27.95 -23.46
N GLY A 37 17.21 27.62 -23.81
CA GLY A 37 16.89 26.49 -24.68
C GLY A 37 17.25 26.77 -26.14
N GLU A 38 18.13 25.94 -26.72
CA GLU A 38 18.51 26.07 -28.14
C GLU A 38 17.48 25.50 -29.12
N ALA A 39 16.53 24.69 -28.63
CA ALA A 39 15.57 23.96 -29.46
C ALA A 39 14.29 24.80 -29.67
N PRO A 40 13.90 25.10 -30.93
CA PRO A 40 12.63 25.77 -31.19
C PRO A 40 11.43 24.90 -30.82
N LEU A 41 10.27 25.51 -30.59
CA LEU A 41 9.03 24.84 -30.18
C LEU A 41 8.69 23.60 -31.02
N GLU A 42 8.83 23.71 -32.34
CA GLU A 42 8.52 22.60 -33.24
C GLU A 42 9.46 21.41 -33.04
N ALA A 43 10.75 21.66 -32.79
CA ALA A 43 11.71 20.60 -32.49
C ALA A 43 11.38 19.89 -31.17
N VAL A 44 10.97 20.65 -30.14
CA VAL A 44 10.52 20.08 -28.86
C VAL A 44 9.26 19.23 -29.05
N ARG A 45 8.28 19.69 -29.84
CA ARG A 45 7.07 18.91 -30.15
C ARG A 45 7.37 17.61 -30.88
N VAL A 46 8.23 17.64 -31.89
CA VAL A 46 8.65 16.44 -32.63
C VAL A 46 9.40 15.47 -31.69
N MET A 47 10.24 16.00 -30.79
CA MET A 47 10.94 15.20 -29.79
C MET A 47 9.96 14.53 -28.82
N ASN A 48 9.02 15.28 -28.22
CA ASN A 48 8.03 14.74 -27.28
C ASN A 48 7.15 13.68 -27.95
N ARG A 49 6.75 13.89 -29.21
CA ARG A 49 6.02 12.88 -29.99
C ARG A 49 6.84 11.60 -30.18
N ALA A 50 8.12 11.72 -30.51
CA ALA A 50 8.99 10.57 -30.73
C ALA A 50 9.26 9.78 -29.43
N VAL A 51 9.45 10.49 -28.32
CA VAL A 51 9.61 9.91 -26.98
C VAL A 51 8.33 9.20 -26.56
N ALA A 52 7.19 9.88 -26.62
CA ALA A 52 5.90 9.28 -26.30
C ALA A 52 5.61 8.02 -27.11
N ALA A 53 5.85 8.05 -28.42
CA ALA A 53 5.64 6.89 -29.29
C ALA A 53 6.59 5.73 -28.99
N GLU A 54 7.76 5.97 -28.40
CA GLU A 54 8.65 4.90 -27.96
C GLU A 54 8.21 4.35 -26.60
N MET A 55 7.93 5.22 -25.62
CA MET A 55 7.44 4.86 -24.28
C MET A 55 6.18 3.98 -24.36
N LEU A 56 5.19 4.38 -25.17
CA LEU A 56 3.96 3.62 -25.38
C LEU A 56 4.19 2.22 -25.97
N ARG A 57 5.28 2.00 -26.74
CA ARG A 57 5.58 0.67 -27.29
C ARG A 57 6.03 -0.32 -26.21
N HIS A 58 6.58 0.20 -25.12
CA HIS A 58 7.08 -0.57 -23.98
C HIS A 58 6.07 -0.62 -22.82
N GLY A 59 4.83 -0.19 -23.04
CA GLY A 59 3.79 -0.22 -22.00
C GLY A 59 3.84 0.95 -21.01
N VAL A 60 4.83 1.85 -21.11
CA VAL A 60 4.94 3.03 -20.23
C VAL A 60 3.76 3.96 -20.44
N VAL A 61 3.11 4.34 -19.33
CA VAL A 61 2.02 5.31 -19.36
C VAL A 61 2.56 6.72 -19.64
N VAL A 62 2.16 7.30 -20.77
CA VAL A 62 2.54 8.67 -21.14
C VAL A 62 1.48 9.66 -20.65
N LEU A 63 1.93 10.54 -19.77
CA LEU A 63 1.18 11.64 -19.21
C LEU A 63 1.66 12.96 -19.81
N VAL A 64 0.78 13.96 -19.94
CA VAL A 64 1.13 15.25 -20.52
C VAL A 64 0.71 16.40 -19.61
N GLN A 65 1.70 17.12 -19.05
CA GLN A 65 1.43 18.37 -18.36
C GLN A 65 1.39 19.51 -19.38
N GLN A 66 0.33 20.31 -19.36
CA GLN A 66 0.25 21.48 -20.23
C GLN A 66 0.87 22.68 -19.53
N ALA A 67 1.90 23.27 -20.16
CA ALA A 67 2.53 24.47 -19.64
C ALA A 67 1.54 25.64 -19.67
N ASP A 68 1.23 26.18 -18.48
CA ASP A 68 0.48 27.41 -18.32
C ASP A 68 1.42 28.58 -18.02
N ARG A 69 1.33 29.63 -18.83
CA ARG A 69 2.20 30.79 -18.72
C ARG A 69 2.06 31.52 -17.39
N ALA A 70 0.85 31.61 -16.84
CA ALA A 70 0.64 32.29 -15.55
C ALA A 70 1.27 31.48 -14.40
N SER A 71 1.10 30.16 -14.43
CA SER A 71 1.72 29.21 -13.50
C SER A 71 3.24 29.23 -13.61
N ALA A 72 3.79 29.21 -14.83
CA ALA A 72 5.22 29.31 -15.10
C ALA A 72 5.82 30.61 -14.55
N ARG A 73 5.13 31.75 -14.71
CA ARG A 73 5.57 33.03 -14.12
C ARG A 73 5.57 32.98 -12.61
N ARG A 74 4.48 32.54 -11.98
CA ARG A 74 4.39 32.40 -10.52
C ARG A 74 5.51 31.52 -9.96
N TRP A 75 5.75 30.38 -10.61
CA TRP A 75 6.83 29.48 -10.23
C TRP A 75 8.19 30.17 -10.32
N ARG A 76 8.46 30.89 -11.41
CA ARG A 76 9.73 31.61 -11.61
C ARG A 76 9.92 32.76 -10.61
N ASP A 77 8.86 33.52 -10.35
CA ASP A 77 8.88 34.68 -9.45
C ASP A 77 9.01 34.25 -7.97
N ALA A 78 8.55 33.04 -7.63
CA ALA A 78 8.68 32.45 -6.30
C ALA A 78 10.10 31.94 -6.00
N ARG A 79 11.04 31.99 -6.96
CA ARG A 79 12.40 31.47 -6.76
C ARG A 79 13.33 32.57 -6.24
N PRO A 80 13.89 32.43 -5.02
CA PRO A 80 15.02 33.26 -4.64
C PRO A 80 16.19 32.96 -5.58
N GLY A 81 16.72 33.99 -6.26
CA GLY A 81 17.67 33.88 -7.36
C GLY A 81 19.08 33.40 -6.98
N GLY A 82 19.19 32.21 -6.37
CA GLY A 82 20.44 31.77 -5.76
C GLY A 82 20.81 30.29 -5.86
N SER A 83 19.98 29.36 -6.34
CA SER A 83 20.41 27.97 -6.54
C SER A 83 20.66 27.66 -8.01
N ALA A 84 21.93 27.48 -8.36
CA ALA A 84 22.43 27.04 -9.66
C ALA A 84 22.14 25.54 -9.94
N GLY A 85 20.93 25.08 -9.60
CA GLY A 85 20.44 23.75 -9.96
C GLY A 85 19.52 23.83 -11.18
N HIS A 86 19.71 22.96 -12.16
CA HIS A 86 18.79 22.80 -13.29
C HIS A 86 17.45 22.32 -12.78
N SER A 87 16.52 23.24 -12.70
CA SER A 87 15.31 23.09 -11.91
C SER A 87 14.16 23.24 -12.86
N ILE A 88 13.49 22.12 -13.05
CA ILE A 88 12.51 21.95 -14.10
C ILE A 88 11.16 22.38 -13.54
N TRP A 89 10.41 23.10 -14.37
CA TRP A 89 9.07 23.52 -13.99
C TRP A 89 8.15 22.31 -13.92
N ARG A 90 7.55 22.09 -12.75
CA ARG A 90 6.53 21.07 -12.51
C ARG A 90 5.20 21.77 -12.24
N GLY A 91 4.22 21.53 -13.10
CA GLY A 91 2.87 22.06 -12.92
C GLY A 91 2.11 21.25 -11.88
N ARG A 92 1.57 21.89 -10.84
CA ARG A 92 0.58 21.27 -9.93
C ARG A 92 -0.85 21.33 -10.49
N GLY A 93 -0.97 21.37 -11.82
CA GLY A 93 -2.24 21.43 -12.55
C GLY A 93 -2.62 20.06 -13.11
N PRO A 94 -3.81 19.93 -13.72
CA PRO A 94 -4.23 18.67 -14.29
C PRO A 94 -3.28 18.17 -15.38
N VAL A 95 -2.85 16.92 -15.23
CA VAL A 95 -2.07 16.19 -16.22
C VAL A 95 -3.03 15.42 -17.13
N LEU A 96 -2.83 15.52 -18.43
CA LEU A 96 -3.62 14.79 -19.43
C LEU A 96 -3.11 13.36 -19.53
N HIS A 97 -4.00 12.41 -19.81
CA HIS A 97 -3.66 11.01 -20.01
C HIS A 97 -4.48 10.40 -21.16
N GLY A 98 -4.11 9.18 -21.58
CA GLY A 98 -4.84 8.41 -22.58
C GLY A 98 -5.05 9.17 -23.90
N ALA A 99 -6.24 9.04 -24.50
CA ALA A 99 -6.54 9.61 -25.81
C ALA A 99 -6.37 11.14 -25.90
N GLU A 100 -6.54 11.85 -24.78
CA GLU A 100 -6.38 13.31 -24.75
C GLU A 100 -4.90 13.72 -24.77
N ALA A 101 -4.06 13.06 -23.98
CA ALA A 101 -2.61 13.24 -24.03
C ALA A 101 -2.04 12.94 -25.43
N LEU A 102 -2.47 11.83 -26.03
CA LEU A 102 -2.02 11.43 -27.37
C LEU A 102 -2.40 12.45 -28.44
N ARG A 103 -3.65 12.94 -28.40
CA ARG A 103 -4.12 13.98 -29.31
C ARG A 103 -3.29 15.25 -29.20
N LEU A 104 -2.95 15.66 -27.96
CA LEU A 104 -2.14 16.86 -27.73
C LEU A 104 -0.71 16.69 -28.25
N LEU A 105 -0.15 15.49 -28.18
CA LEU A 105 1.18 15.17 -28.74
C LEU A 105 1.17 15.00 -30.28
N GLY A 106 -0.01 15.07 -30.91
CA GLY A 106 -0.18 14.79 -32.34
C GLY A 106 0.07 13.33 -32.68
N LEU A 107 -0.21 12.42 -31.74
CA LEU A 107 -0.31 10.98 -31.98
C LEU A 107 -1.79 10.68 -32.27
N GLU A 108 -2.07 10.15 -33.46
CA GLU A 108 -3.37 9.50 -33.69
C GLU A 108 -3.47 8.35 -32.69
N GLY A 109 -4.57 8.28 -31.95
CA GLY A 109 -4.76 7.41 -30.78
C GLY A 109 -4.07 6.08 -31.02
N ALA A 110 -2.94 5.87 -30.35
CA ALA A 110 -2.12 4.69 -30.54
C ALA A 110 -3.07 3.51 -30.40
N ALA A 111 -3.25 2.76 -31.50
CA ALA A 111 -4.06 1.57 -31.47
C ALA A 111 -3.52 0.75 -30.30
N THR A 112 -4.39 0.47 -29.33
CA THR A 112 -4.10 -0.51 -28.26
C THR A 112 -3.37 -1.65 -28.95
N PRO A 113 -2.13 -2.00 -28.53
CA PRO A 113 -1.29 -2.93 -29.27
C PRO A 113 -2.16 -4.10 -29.68
N ARG A 114 -2.40 -4.19 -31.00
CA ARG A 114 -3.38 -5.14 -31.53
C ARG A 114 -2.85 -6.49 -31.05
N PRO A 115 -3.62 -7.25 -30.23
CA PRO A 115 -3.09 -8.48 -29.68
C PRO A 115 -2.58 -9.27 -30.88
N GLU A 116 -1.29 -9.62 -30.85
CA GLU A 116 -0.76 -10.49 -31.88
C GLU A 116 -1.71 -11.67 -32.02
N LYS A 117 -1.88 -12.16 -33.25
CA LYS A 117 -2.66 -13.38 -33.52
C LYS A 117 -1.91 -14.59 -32.94
N ALA A 118 -1.69 -14.58 -31.63
CA ALA A 118 -1.16 -15.66 -30.86
C ALA A 118 -2.28 -16.68 -30.64
N THR A 119 -1.96 -17.93 -30.89
CA THR A 119 -2.82 -19.08 -30.67
C THR A 119 -3.18 -19.20 -29.18
N GLY A 120 -4.45 -19.48 -28.86
CA GLY A 120 -4.94 -19.72 -27.50
C GLY A 120 -5.98 -18.71 -27.00
N THR A 121 -6.61 -19.02 -25.85
CA THR A 121 -7.54 -18.09 -25.19
C THR A 121 -6.78 -16.93 -24.53
N PRO A 122 -7.43 -15.79 -24.23
CA PRO A 122 -6.80 -14.72 -23.47
C PRO A 122 -6.18 -15.18 -22.13
N ALA A 123 -6.82 -16.12 -21.43
CA ALA A 123 -6.28 -16.72 -20.20
C ALA A 123 -5.01 -17.56 -20.46
N ASP A 124 -4.95 -18.31 -21.57
CA ASP A 124 -3.73 -19.07 -21.95
C ASP A 124 -2.56 -18.14 -22.30
N ARG A 125 -2.87 -16.94 -22.80
CA ARG A 125 -1.85 -15.94 -23.10
C ARG A 125 -1.32 -15.31 -21.81
N LEU A 126 -2.22 -14.89 -20.93
CA LEU A 126 -1.84 -14.31 -19.64
C LEU A 126 -0.98 -15.29 -18.82
N MET A 127 -1.41 -16.55 -18.70
CA MET A 127 -0.63 -17.61 -18.03
C MET A 127 0.77 -17.80 -18.62
N ARG A 128 0.90 -17.77 -19.96
CA ARG A 128 2.21 -17.93 -20.62
C ARG A 128 3.13 -16.74 -20.43
N LEU A 129 2.57 -15.53 -20.42
CA LEU A 129 3.33 -14.30 -20.20
C LEU A 129 3.80 -14.20 -18.75
N PHE A 130 2.93 -14.56 -17.79
CA PHE A 130 3.29 -14.66 -16.37
C PHE A 130 4.45 -15.65 -16.14
N ALA A 131 4.40 -16.82 -16.77
CA ALA A 131 5.48 -17.81 -16.66
C ALA A 131 6.72 -17.49 -17.53
N GLY A 132 6.72 -16.37 -18.26
CA GLY A 132 7.81 -15.96 -19.14
C GLY A 132 8.65 -14.83 -18.56
N GLU A 133 9.69 -14.42 -19.28
CA GLU A 133 10.59 -13.31 -18.86
C GLU A 133 10.09 -11.94 -19.35
N ASP A 134 8.98 -11.88 -20.09
CA ASP A 134 8.46 -10.63 -20.68
C ASP A 134 7.39 -10.00 -19.76
N GLY A 135 7.86 -9.42 -18.65
CA GLY A 135 7.00 -8.74 -17.67
C GLY A 135 6.18 -7.60 -18.27
N ALA A 136 6.75 -6.81 -19.19
CA ALA A 136 6.05 -5.70 -19.82
C ALA A 136 4.86 -6.18 -20.68
N ALA A 137 5.00 -7.29 -21.41
CA ALA A 137 3.90 -7.87 -22.16
C ALA A 137 2.82 -8.47 -21.23
N PHE A 138 3.22 -9.05 -20.10
CA PHE A 138 2.29 -9.51 -19.07
C PHE A 138 1.46 -8.34 -18.52
N GLU A 139 2.11 -7.29 -18.02
CA GLU A 139 1.46 -6.10 -17.45
C GLU A 139 0.50 -5.46 -18.46
N ALA A 140 0.93 -5.26 -19.71
CA ALA A 140 0.09 -4.67 -20.75
C ALA A 140 -1.17 -5.50 -21.04
N LEU A 141 -1.09 -6.83 -21.03
CA LEU A 141 -2.25 -7.69 -21.22
C LEU A 141 -3.17 -7.70 -19.98
N ALA A 142 -2.59 -7.78 -18.78
CA ALA A 142 -3.32 -7.74 -17.52
C ALA A 142 -4.11 -6.43 -17.38
N GLU A 143 -3.44 -5.29 -17.58
CA GLU A 143 -4.03 -3.95 -17.56
C GLU A 143 -5.20 -3.84 -18.54
N ALA A 144 -5.03 -4.35 -19.77
CA ALA A 144 -6.09 -4.34 -20.77
C ALA A 144 -7.30 -5.21 -20.37
N LEU A 145 -7.07 -6.35 -19.70
CA LEU A 145 -8.15 -7.23 -19.23
C LEU A 145 -8.90 -6.64 -18.03
N ILE A 146 -8.18 -6.02 -17.08
CA ILE A 146 -8.74 -5.31 -15.92
C ILE A 146 -9.60 -4.14 -16.41
N ALA A 147 -9.07 -3.30 -17.30
CA ALA A 147 -9.81 -2.16 -17.86
C ALA A 147 -11.06 -2.57 -18.65
N GLN A 148 -11.08 -3.76 -19.25
CA GLN A 148 -12.24 -4.32 -19.95
C GLN A 148 -13.24 -5.05 -19.04
N GLY A 149 -12.95 -5.14 -17.73
CA GLY A 149 -13.78 -5.84 -16.75
C GLY A 149 -13.87 -7.35 -16.98
N ARG A 150 -12.75 -7.98 -17.36
CA ARG A 150 -12.70 -9.40 -17.77
C ARG A 150 -12.32 -10.34 -16.62
N ASP A 151 -12.90 -10.18 -15.42
CA ASP A 151 -12.60 -11.01 -14.24
C ASP A 151 -12.65 -12.52 -14.51
N GLY A 152 -13.66 -13.00 -15.24
CA GLY A 152 -13.74 -14.43 -15.57
C GLY A 152 -12.56 -14.97 -16.40
N VAL A 153 -11.86 -14.10 -17.14
CA VAL A 153 -10.61 -14.45 -17.85
C VAL A 153 -9.43 -14.48 -16.88
N LEU A 154 -9.34 -13.50 -15.97
CA LEU A 154 -8.30 -13.42 -14.95
C LEU A 154 -8.36 -14.63 -14.01
N GLU A 155 -9.55 -14.96 -13.49
CA GLU A 155 -9.77 -16.16 -12.68
C GLU A 155 -9.45 -17.45 -13.44
N GLN A 156 -9.79 -17.51 -14.74
CA GLN A 156 -9.45 -18.68 -15.56
C GLN A 156 -7.93 -18.81 -15.73
N ALA A 157 -7.19 -17.71 -15.80
CA ALA A 157 -5.74 -17.73 -15.84
C ALA A 157 -5.16 -18.25 -14.51
N ALA A 158 -5.62 -17.72 -13.37
CA ALA A 158 -5.21 -18.20 -12.03
C ALA A 158 -5.47 -19.70 -11.84
N ARG A 159 -6.67 -20.20 -12.19
CA ARG A 159 -6.97 -21.65 -12.13
C ARG A 159 -6.06 -22.49 -13.02
N LYS A 160 -5.63 -21.96 -14.17
CA LYS A 160 -4.70 -22.66 -15.07
C LYS A 160 -3.26 -22.63 -14.55
N VAL A 161 -2.86 -21.54 -13.91
CA VAL A 161 -1.58 -21.45 -13.20
C VAL A 161 -1.55 -22.45 -12.06
N ALA A 162 -2.58 -22.49 -11.20
CA ALA A 162 -2.72 -23.46 -10.12
C ALA A 162 -2.55 -24.90 -10.61
N LEU A 163 -3.27 -25.26 -11.69
CA LEU A 163 -3.21 -26.60 -12.28
C LEU A 163 -1.83 -26.97 -12.83
N ARG A 164 -1.03 -26.01 -13.29
CA ARG A 164 0.22 -26.25 -14.01
C ARG A 164 1.47 -26.04 -13.16
N TYR A 165 1.43 -25.06 -12.27
CA TYR A 165 2.57 -24.54 -11.51
C TYR A 165 2.35 -24.59 -9.98
N GLY A 166 1.15 -24.92 -9.51
CA GLY A 166 0.82 -25.01 -8.07
C GLY A 166 0.04 -23.80 -7.55
N GLU A 167 -0.57 -23.95 -6.37
CA GLU A 167 -1.41 -22.91 -5.75
C GLU A 167 -0.60 -21.65 -5.39
N GLU A 168 0.63 -21.81 -4.89
CA GLU A 168 1.54 -20.68 -4.58
C GLU A 168 1.75 -19.76 -5.79
N ALA A 169 1.99 -20.33 -6.99
CA ALA A 169 2.15 -19.55 -8.21
C ALA A 169 0.83 -18.87 -8.65
N ALA A 170 -0.32 -19.45 -8.30
CA ALA A 170 -1.62 -18.84 -8.59
C ALA A 170 -1.93 -17.68 -7.65
N GLU A 171 -1.51 -17.79 -6.38
CA GLU A 171 -1.55 -16.72 -5.39
C GLU A 171 -0.63 -15.56 -5.81
N GLU A 172 0.59 -15.84 -6.26
CA GLU A 172 1.51 -14.85 -6.81
C GLU A 172 0.89 -14.10 -8.00
N LEU A 173 0.33 -14.83 -8.98
CA LEU A 173 -0.39 -14.20 -10.10
C LEU A 173 -1.57 -13.35 -9.61
N ALA A 174 -2.34 -13.81 -8.62
CA ALA A 174 -3.47 -13.05 -8.09
C ALA A 174 -2.99 -11.74 -7.44
N GLN A 175 -1.88 -11.79 -6.70
CA GLN A 175 -1.28 -10.62 -6.05
C GLN A 175 -0.71 -9.62 -7.07
N ASP A 176 -0.07 -10.08 -8.14
CA ASP A 176 0.39 -9.22 -9.23
C ASP A 176 -0.78 -8.50 -9.91
N LEU A 177 -1.88 -9.21 -10.15
CA LEU A 177 -3.08 -8.63 -10.77
C LEU A 177 -3.75 -7.59 -9.86
N LEU A 178 -3.77 -7.82 -8.54
CA LEU A 178 -4.26 -6.83 -7.56
C LEU A 178 -3.35 -5.61 -7.48
N SER A 179 -2.04 -5.82 -7.39
CA SER A 179 -1.02 -4.76 -7.40
C SER A 179 -1.14 -3.87 -8.64
N LEU A 180 -1.38 -4.46 -9.82
CA LEU A 180 -1.65 -3.71 -11.04
C LEU A 180 -2.98 -2.94 -10.95
N ALA A 181 -4.03 -3.55 -10.42
CA ALA A 181 -5.34 -2.92 -10.30
C ALA A 181 -5.36 -1.71 -9.33
N GLU A 182 -4.48 -1.71 -8.34
CA GLU A 182 -4.38 -0.71 -7.27
C GLU A 182 -3.71 0.59 -7.69
N GLY A 183 -2.99 0.59 -8.81
CA GLY A 183 -2.39 1.78 -9.37
C GLY A 183 -3.04 2.15 -10.69
N ALA A 184 -3.28 3.44 -10.93
CA ALA A 184 -3.65 3.90 -12.27
C ALA A 184 -3.23 5.35 -12.50
N PRO A 185 -3.03 5.74 -13.78
CA PRO A 185 -2.96 7.14 -14.12
C PRO A 185 -4.30 7.80 -13.85
N VAL A 186 -4.29 8.81 -12.98
CA VAL A 186 -5.43 9.68 -12.74
C VAL A 186 -4.96 11.13 -12.82
N GLY A 187 -5.79 12.00 -13.39
CA GLY A 187 -5.59 13.44 -13.20
C GLY A 187 -5.89 13.84 -11.75
N PRO A 188 -5.52 15.05 -11.29
CA PRO A 188 -4.45 15.93 -11.75
C PRO A 188 -3.04 15.50 -11.31
N SER A 189 -2.89 14.49 -10.45
CA SER A 189 -1.61 14.13 -9.81
C SER A 189 -0.62 13.41 -10.72
N GLY A 190 -1.11 12.67 -11.71
CA GLY A 190 -0.29 11.87 -12.63
C GLY A 190 -0.44 10.38 -12.34
N TRP A 191 -0.31 9.97 -11.08
CA TRP A 191 -0.59 8.61 -10.63
C TRP A 191 -1.41 8.62 -9.33
N ALA A 192 -2.24 7.59 -9.16
CA ALA A 192 -2.86 7.30 -7.89
C ALA A 192 -2.76 5.83 -7.55
N THR A 193 -2.64 5.58 -6.26
CA THR A 193 -2.60 4.25 -5.67
C THR A 193 -3.68 4.14 -4.61
N LEU A 194 -4.40 3.01 -4.61
CA LEU A 194 -5.28 2.64 -3.52
C LEU A 194 -4.46 2.20 -2.32
N VAL A 195 -4.73 2.82 -1.17
CA VAL A 195 -4.04 2.51 0.09
C VAL A 195 -5.05 2.21 1.17
N ALA A 196 -4.61 1.45 2.16
CA ALA A 196 -5.36 1.06 3.33
C ALA A 196 -4.55 1.36 4.59
N LEU A 197 -5.25 1.88 5.60
CA LEU A 197 -4.76 1.98 6.96
C LEU A 197 -5.62 1.03 7.81
N PRO A 198 -5.14 -0.20 8.08
CA PRO A 198 -5.79 -1.09 9.03
C PRO A 198 -5.66 -0.54 10.45
N VAL A 199 -6.68 -0.76 11.27
CA VAL A 199 -6.72 -0.32 12.66
C VAL A 199 -7.31 -1.43 13.50
N ALA A 200 -6.54 -1.89 14.50
CA ALA A 200 -7.06 -2.73 15.57
C ALA A 200 -7.98 -1.87 16.46
N LEU A 201 -9.23 -2.28 16.56
CA LEU A 201 -10.31 -1.54 17.20
C LEU A 201 -10.42 -1.93 18.68
N PRO A 202 -10.74 -0.97 19.56
CA PRO A 202 -11.04 -1.28 20.95
C PRO A 202 -12.39 -2.00 21.07
N HIS A 203 -12.61 -2.71 22.18
CA HIS A 203 -13.79 -3.58 22.36
C HIS A 203 -15.11 -2.87 22.62
N ASP A 204 -15.10 -1.59 23.01
CA ASP A 204 -16.30 -0.91 23.52
C ASP A 204 -16.82 0.24 22.63
N THR A 205 -15.96 0.94 21.88
CA THR A 205 -16.38 2.12 21.12
C THR A 205 -15.53 2.30 19.87
N LEU A 206 -16.17 2.45 18.71
CA LEU A 206 -15.43 2.70 17.48
C LEU A 206 -14.75 4.08 17.51
N PRO A 207 -13.45 4.15 17.16
CA PRO A 207 -12.76 5.41 17.00
C PRO A 207 -13.32 6.19 15.81
N ASP A 208 -13.22 7.52 15.87
CA ASP A 208 -13.66 8.39 14.78
C ASP A 208 -12.71 8.24 13.56
N PRO A 209 -13.19 7.69 12.43
CA PRO A 209 -12.37 7.47 11.25
C PRO A 209 -11.83 8.78 10.65
N VAL A 210 -12.61 9.86 10.74
CA VAL A 210 -12.21 11.18 10.20
C VAL A 210 -11.10 11.76 11.05
N ALA A 211 -11.25 11.74 12.37
CA ALA A 211 -10.23 12.24 13.29
C ALA A 211 -8.89 11.48 13.15
N LEU A 212 -8.93 10.16 12.96
CA LEU A 212 -7.71 9.37 12.68
C LEU A 212 -7.05 9.81 11.37
N GLY A 213 -7.82 9.94 10.29
CA GLY A 213 -7.31 10.36 9.00
C GLY A 213 -6.72 11.78 9.01
N GLU A 214 -7.40 12.73 9.63
CA GLU A 214 -6.91 14.11 9.80
C GLU A 214 -5.66 14.16 10.68
N GLY A 215 -5.61 13.34 11.73
CA GLY A 215 -4.42 13.19 12.57
C GLY A 215 -3.21 12.69 11.79
N LEU A 216 -3.39 11.68 10.93
CA LEU A 216 -2.31 11.16 10.08
C LEU A 216 -1.82 12.24 9.11
N LEU A 217 -2.73 12.94 8.43
CA LEU A 217 -2.38 14.04 7.53
C LEU A 217 -1.60 15.16 8.23
N ALA A 218 -1.93 15.46 9.49
CA ALA A 218 -1.27 16.50 10.28
C ALA A 218 0.05 16.05 10.93
N SER A 219 0.34 14.75 10.96
CA SER A 219 1.50 14.19 11.67
C SER A 219 2.85 14.51 11.02
N GLY A 220 2.87 14.76 9.71
CA GLY A 220 4.09 14.84 8.91
C GLY A 220 4.70 13.48 8.54
N ALA A 221 3.99 12.37 8.75
CA ALA A 221 4.43 11.02 8.36
C ALA A 221 4.41 10.77 6.84
N LEU A 222 3.63 11.56 6.09
CA LEU A 222 3.49 11.40 4.63
C LEU A 222 4.58 12.15 3.86
N PRO A 223 4.99 11.66 2.68
CA PRO A 223 5.91 12.40 1.80
C PRO A 223 5.31 13.74 1.37
N GLU A 224 6.12 14.80 1.32
CA GLU A 224 5.67 16.16 0.99
C GLU A 224 5.00 16.28 -0.40
N ALA A 225 5.43 15.43 -1.33
CA ALA A 225 4.89 15.39 -2.68
C ALA A 225 3.71 14.43 -2.85
N GLY A 226 3.38 13.64 -1.82
CA GLY A 226 2.19 12.80 -1.80
C GLY A 226 1.00 13.57 -1.22
N SER A 227 -0.19 13.36 -1.77
CA SER A 227 -1.43 13.75 -1.08
C SER A 227 -2.29 12.54 -0.83
N LEU A 228 -2.67 12.32 0.43
CA LEU A 228 -3.55 11.25 0.86
C LEU A 228 -4.98 11.77 1.02
N ARG A 229 -5.95 11.00 0.53
CA ARG A 229 -7.38 11.23 0.79
C ARG A 229 -8.04 9.93 1.22
N LEU A 230 -8.41 9.85 2.49
CA LEU A 230 -9.11 8.70 3.07
C LEU A 230 -10.63 8.89 2.96
N LEU A 231 -11.35 7.78 2.83
CA LEU A 231 -12.80 7.75 2.99
C LEU A 231 -13.17 8.03 4.45
N PRO A 232 -14.31 8.71 4.70
CA PRO A 232 -14.68 9.11 6.06
C PRO A 232 -15.38 8.02 6.86
N GLN A 233 -15.54 6.79 6.32
CA GLN A 233 -16.14 5.68 7.06
C GLN A 233 -15.31 4.40 6.96
N TRP A 234 -15.44 3.56 7.98
CA TRP A 234 -14.77 2.26 8.09
C TRP A 234 -15.17 1.29 6.99
N ARG A 235 -14.20 0.49 6.53
CA ARG A 235 -14.39 -0.68 5.67
C ARG A 235 -13.99 -1.94 6.43
N ALA A 236 -14.66 -3.05 6.11
CA ALA A 236 -14.36 -4.34 6.71
C ALA A 236 -13.19 -5.01 5.96
N PRO A 237 -12.21 -5.61 6.66
CA PRO A 237 -11.12 -6.36 6.03
C PRO A 237 -11.62 -7.41 5.01
N GLU A 238 -12.71 -8.12 5.32
CA GLU A 238 -13.29 -9.15 4.47
C GLU A 238 -13.87 -8.58 3.18
N ALA A 239 -14.42 -7.36 3.23
CA ALA A 239 -14.92 -6.67 2.05
C ALA A 239 -13.79 -6.29 1.08
N ILE A 240 -12.61 -5.96 1.63
CA ILE A 240 -11.40 -5.68 0.87
C ILE A 240 -10.84 -6.98 0.28
N ALA A 241 -10.72 -8.04 1.07
CA ALA A 241 -10.24 -9.35 0.64
C ALA A 241 -11.12 -9.98 -0.47
N ALA A 242 -12.41 -9.60 -0.53
CA ALA A 242 -13.34 -10.06 -1.57
C ALA A 242 -13.26 -9.28 -2.90
N LEU A 243 -12.39 -8.26 -2.99
CA LEU A 243 -12.22 -7.49 -4.23
C LEU A 243 -11.46 -8.31 -5.28
N THR A 244 -11.99 -8.31 -6.50
CA THR A 244 -11.29 -8.79 -7.69
C THR A 244 -10.47 -7.65 -8.30
N PRO A 245 -9.46 -7.93 -9.14
CA PRO A 245 -8.70 -6.89 -9.83
C PRO A 245 -9.57 -5.86 -10.57
N THR A 246 -10.64 -6.29 -11.27
CA THR A 246 -11.55 -5.33 -11.91
C THR A 246 -12.25 -4.43 -10.89
N ARG A 247 -12.74 -5.01 -9.78
CA ARG A 247 -13.45 -4.25 -8.73
C ARG A 247 -12.52 -3.29 -8.02
N THR A 248 -11.30 -3.72 -7.72
CA THR A 248 -10.24 -2.86 -7.17
C THR A 248 -9.99 -1.66 -8.09
N ARG A 249 -9.85 -1.88 -9.40
CA ARG A 249 -9.69 -0.76 -10.35
C ARG A 249 -10.91 0.16 -10.38
N GLN A 250 -12.12 -0.37 -10.27
CA GLN A 250 -13.34 0.45 -10.20
C GLN A 250 -13.39 1.30 -8.93
N VAL A 251 -12.98 0.74 -7.78
CA VAL A 251 -12.85 1.50 -6.52
C VAL A 251 -11.86 2.65 -6.69
N LEU A 252 -10.69 2.40 -7.29
CA LEU A 252 -9.69 3.43 -7.58
C LEU A 252 -10.28 4.56 -8.42
N LEU A 253 -10.94 4.22 -9.52
CA LEU A 253 -11.47 5.20 -10.45
C LEU A 253 -12.62 6.01 -9.84
N ALA A 254 -13.49 5.38 -9.04
CA ALA A 254 -14.54 6.07 -8.29
C ALA A 254 -13.94 7.07 -7.29
N LEU A 255 -12.96 6.63 -6.49
CA LEU A 255 -12.27 7.51 -5.55
C LEU A 255 -11.58 8.65 -6.29
N ALA A 256 -10.84 8.38 -7.37
CA ALA A 256 -10.18 9.41 -8.18
C ALA A 256 -11.18 10.46 -8.71
N ALA A 257 -12.40 10.05 -9.09
CA ALA A 257 -13.49 10.93 -9.50
C ALA A 257 -14.14 11.71 -8.32
N GLY A 258 -13.78 11.41 -7.08
CA GLY A 258 -14.40 11.98 -5.88
C GLY A 258 -15.75 11.35 -5.53
N GLU A 259 -16.02 10.16 -6.06
CA GLU A 259 -17.24 9.39 -5.82
C GLU A 259 -17.01 8.35 -4.73
N GLU A 260 -18.06 8.01 -3.98
CA GLU A 260 -18.01 6.91 -3.02
C GLU A 260 -18.11 5.56 -3.75
N PRO A 261 -17.18 4.62 -3.53
CA PRO A 261 -17.12 3.39 -4.30
C PRO A 261 -18.22 2.40 -3.87
N SER A 262 -19.19 2.13 -4.75
CA SER A 262 -20.29 1.19 -4.49
C SER A 262 -19.83 -0.25 -4.25
N MET A 263 -18.66 -0.63 -4.79
CA MET A 263 -18.09 -1.96 -4.66
C MET A 263 -17.43 -2.21 -3.30
N LEU A 264 -17.24 -1.14 -2.51
CA LEU A 264 -16.65 -1.19 -1.19
C LEU A 264 -17.48 -0.32 -0.23
N PRO A 265 -18.67 -0.80 0.18
CA PRO A 265 -19.58 -0.07 1.05
C PRO A 265 -19.00 0.09 2.47
N ALA A 266 -19.51 1.08 3.21
CA ALA A 266 -19.20 1.24 4.62
C ALA A 266 -19.57 -0.02 5.41
N ALA A 267 -18.72 -0.38 6.38
CA ALA A 267 -18.96 -1.53 7.24
C ALA A 267 -19.88 -1.17 8.41
N GLU A 268 -20.68 -2.15 8.83
CA GLU A 268 -21.55 -2.04 10.01
C GLU A 268 -20.72 -2.04 11.29
N ALA A 269 -21.08 -1.17 12.23
CA ALA A 269 -20.31 -0.98 13.46
C ALA A 269 -20.20 -2.27 14.28
N GLU A 270 -21.29 -3.02 14.40
CA GLU A 270 -21.32 -4.27 15.17
C GLU A 270 -20.42 -5.35 14.58
N ALA A 271 -20.27 -5.39 13.25
CA ALA A 271 -19.38 -6.34 12.58
C ALA A 271 -17.92 -6.01 12.89
N LEU A 272 -17.53 -4.75 12.71
CA LEU A 272 -16.18 -4.26 13.01
C LEU A 272 -15.76 -4.52 14.46
N MET A 273 -16.67 -4.26 15.41
CA MET A 273 -16.40 -4.49 16.84
C MET A 273 -16.24 -5.97 17.18
N ARG A 274 -17.00 -6.85 16.51
CA ARG A 274 -16.88 -8.31 16.69
C ARG A 274 -15.58 -8.83 16.11
N ASP A 275 -15.20 -8.33 14.94
CA ASP A 275 -14.05 -8.83 14.18
C ASP A 275 -12.73 -8.16 14.63
N GLY A 276 -12.83 -7.05 15.37
CA GLY A 276 -11.71 -6.40 16.06
C GLY A 276 -10.85 -5.49 15.18
N PHE A 277 -11.18 -5.37 13.88
CA PHE A 277 -10.45 -4.55 12.93
C PHE A 277 -11.37 -3.73 12.05
N GLY A 278 -10.91 -2.53 11.71
CA GLY A 278 -11.51 -1.68 10.70
C GLY A 278 -10.42 -1.08 9.81
N VAL A 279 -10.78 -0.78 8.57
CA VAL A 279 -9.82 -0.25 7.59
C VAL A 279 -10.28 1.11 7.09
N LEU A 280 -9.40 2.10 7.15
CA LEU A 280 -9.56 3.37 6.42
C LEU A 280 -8.95 3.20 5.04
N VAL A 281 -9.80 3.22 4.01
CA VAL A 281 -9.37 3.10 2.62
C VAL A 281 -9.29 4.48 2.00
N GLY A 282 -8.26 4.71 1.19
CA GLY A 282 -8.10 5.97 0.50
C GLY A 282 -7.26 5.90 -0.75
N LEU A 283 -6.93 7.10 -1.22
CA LEU A 283 -6.16 7.33 -2.42
C LEU A 283 -4.90 8.11 -2.05
N GLN A 284 -3.75 7.54 -2.36
CA GLN A 284 -2.49 8.25 -2.36
C GLN A 284 -2.21 8.75 -3.77
N LEU A 285 -2.12 10.07 -3.92
CA LEU A 285 -1.77 10.71 -5.18
C LEU A 285 -0.29 11.01 -5.19
N ASP A 286 0.40 10.48 -6.19
CA ASP A 286 1.81 10.75 -6.42
C ASP A 286 1.96 11.85 -7.46
N TRP A 287 2.62 12.95 -7.05
CA TRP A 287 2.93 14.11 -7.88
C TRP A 287 4.39 14.13 -8.36
N GLU A 288 5.20 13.13 -8.01
CA GLU A 288 6.62 13.00 -8.36
C GLU A 288 6.87 12.17 -9.61
N VAL A 289 5.82 11.77 -10.33
CA VAL A 289 5.96 11.03 -11.59
C VAL A 289 7.06 11.65 -12.45
N PRO A 290 8.10 10.89 -12.87
CA PRO A 290 9.29 11.46 -13.48
C PRO A 290 8.98 12.31 -14.71
N LEU A 291 9.52 13.54 -14.77
CA LEU A 291 9.43 14.36 -15.99
C LEU A 291 10.50 13.91 -16.98
N TRP A 292 10.13 13.80 -18.25
CA TRP A 292 11.10 13.46 -19.29
C TRP A 292 12.26 14.46 -19.35
N GLU A 293 12.01 15.75 -19.10
CA GLU A 293 13.11 16.73 -19.05
C GLU A 293 14.11 16.44 -17.92
N GLU A 294 13.66 15.91 -16.79
CA GLU A 294 14.50 15.54 -15.64
C GLU A 294 15.33 14.31 -16.01
N ILE A 295 14.65 13.27 -16.49
CA ILE A 295 15.28 12.00 -16.84
C ILE A 295 16.27 12.15 -18.01
N ALA A 296 15.92 12.95 -19.01
CA ALA A 296 16.80 13.20 -20.15
C ALA A 296 18.07 13.96 -19.77
N LEU A 297 18.04 14.72 -18.68
CA LEU A 297 19.17 15.50 -18.18
C LEU A 297 20.02 14.73 -17.18
N ALA A 298 19.38 14.10 -16.19
CA ALA A 298 20.03 13.51 -15.03
C ALA A 298 20.08 11.97 -15.04
N GLY A 299 19.33 11.32 -15.92
CA GLY A 299 19.08 9.88 -15.84
C GLY A 299 17.89 9.57 -14.92
N LEU A 300 17.60 8.27 -14.74
CA LEU A 300 16.62 7.85 -13.74
C LEU A 300 17.17 8.13 -12.33
N PRO A 301 16.31 8.42 -11.35
CA PRO A 301 16.73 8.42 -9.96
C PRO A 301 17.35 7.05 -9.64
N GLU A 302 18.56 7.04 -9.08
CA GLU A 302 19.15 5.78 -8.62
C GLU A 302 18.26 5.24 -7.48
N PRO A 303 17.78 3.98 -7.57
CA PRO A 303 17.10 3.38 -6.43
C PRO A 303 18.08 3.36 -5.24
N PRO A 304 17.58 3.58 -4.01
CA PRO A 304 18.43 3.42 -2.84
C PRO A 304 19.02 2.01 -2.85
N ALA A 305 20.30 1.88 -2.51
CA ALA A 305 20.91 0.56 -2.38
C ALA A 305 20.16 -0.23 -1.29
N GLU A 306 19.93 -1.53 -1.49
CA GLU A 306 19.14 -2.37 -0.57
C GLU A 306 19.64 -2.31 0.88
N ASP A 307 20.95 -2.12 1.08
CA ASP A 307 21.60 -2.01 2.40
C ASP A 307 21.89 -0.56 2.84
N ALA A 308 21.42 0.44 2.09
CA ALA A 308 21.63 1.83 2.49
C ALA A 308 20.87 2.12 3.79
N PRO A 309 21.50 2.80 4.77
CA PRO A 309 20.76 3.27 5.92
C PRO A 309 19.62 4.18 5.46
N LEU A 310 18.46 4.02 6.08
CA LEU A 310 17.25 4.79 5.81
C LEU A 310 17.61 6.28 5.69
N ALA A 311 17.11 6.95 4.65
CA ALA A 311 17.42 8.36 4.48
C ALA A 311 16.93 9.13 5.73
N PRO A 312 17.62 10.19 6.19
CA PRO A 312 17.20 10.94 7.38
C PRO A 312 15.74 11.41 7.31
N GLU A 313 15.27 11.77 6.11
CA GLU A 313 13.88 12.15 5.87
C GLU A 313 12.88 10.99 5.99
N GLU A 314 13.28 9.77 5.63
CA GLU A 314 12.48 8.56 5.85
C GLU A 314 12.41 8.22 7.34
N ALA A 315 13.53 8.34 8.05
CA ALA A 315 13.58 8.05 9.48
C ALA A 315 12.72 9.04 10.28
N MET A 316 12.80 10.33 9.94
CA MET A 316 11.95 11.36 10.52
C MET A 316 10.46 11.12 10.27
N ARG A 317 10.09 10.61 9.09
CA ARG A 317 8.71 10.24 8.76
C ARG A 317 8.23 9.03 9.54
N ALA A 318 9.05 7.99 9.66
CA ALA A 318 8.75 6.83 10.50
C ALA A 318 8.55 7.23 11.97
N GLU A 319 9.43 8.08 12.52
CA GLU A 319 9.25 8.63 13.88
C GLU A 319 8.00 9.49 14.02
N ALA A 320 7.63 10.27 13.00
CA ALA A 320 6.38 11.04 13.00
C ALA A 320 5.15 10.12 12.99
N PHE A 321 5.20 9.02 12.24
CA PHE A 321 4.17 8.00 12.20
C PHE A 321 3.98 7.34 13.55
N GLU A 322 5.06 6.87 14.18
CA GLU A 322 5.01 6.22 15.50
C GLU A 322 4.50 7.17 16.59
N ARG A 323 4.92 8.44 16.57
CA ARG A 323 4.38 9.44 17.50
C ARG A 323 2.88 9.66 17.30
N TRP A 324 2.42 9.67 16.05
CA TRP A 324 0.99 9.78 15.76
C TRP A 324 0.22 8.53 16.20
N ARG A 325 0.73 7.31 15.99
CA ARG A 325 0.11 6.07 16.48
C ARG A 325 -0.09 6.10 18.00
N GLY A 326 0.95 6.48 18.74
CA GLY A 326 0.86 6.65 20.20
C GLY A 326 -0.19 7.69 20.62
N ALA A 327 -0.24 8.83 19.92
CA ALA A 327 -1.26 9.85 20.19
C ALA A 327 -2.68 9.37 19.84
N ALA A 328 -2.85 8.61 18.77
CA ALA A 328 -4.12 8.02 18.37
C ALA A 328 -4.61 7.00 19.41
N PHE A 329 -3.73 6.13 19.90
CA PHE A 329 -4.03 5.17 20.97
C PHE A 329 -4.61 5.86 22.21
N GLU A 330 -3.94 6.89 22.71
CA GLU A 330 -4.38 7.64 23.89
C GLU A 330 -5.69 8.41 23.65
N ALA A 331 -5.84 9.04 22.48
CA ALA A 331 -7.00 9.88 22.17
C ALA A 331 -8.26 9.10 21.82
N GLN A 332 -8.13 7.87 21.32
CA GLN A 332 -9.22 7.10 20.71
C GLN A 332 -9.48 5.78 21.45
N GLY A 333 -9.23 5.74 22.76
CA GLY A 333 -9.66 4.65 23.62
C GLY A 333 -8.89 3.33 23.40
N GLY A 334 -7.63 3.41 23.01
CA GLY A 334 -6.76 2.24 22.84
C GLY A 334 -6.78 1.60 21.46
N CYS A 335 -7.29 2.29 20.43
CA CYS A 335 -7.15 1.80 19.06
C CYS A 335 -5.67 1.78 18.63
N VAL A 336 -5.29 0.81 17.81
CA VAL A 336 -3.91 0.70 17.31
C VAL A 336 -3.96 0.80 15.79
N PRO A 337 -3.60 1.95 15.19
CA PRO A 337 -3.35 2.02 13.76
C PRO A 337 -2.12 1.18 13.40
N LEU A 338 -2.21 0.43 12.30
CA LEU A 338 -1.14 -0.37 11.69
C LEU A 338 -0.44 0.45 10.60
N ALA A 339 0.43 -0.16 9.78
CA ALA A 339 1.07 0.54 8.67
C ALA A 339 0.07 1.02 7.60
N LEU A 340 0.40 2.12 6.91
CA LEU A 340 -0.30 2.52 5.69
C LEU A 340 0.26 1.68 4.52
N VAL A 341 -0.55 0.75 4.02
CA VAL A 341 -0.14 -0.27 3.04
C VAL A 341 -0.94 -0.16 1.74
N PRO A 342 -0.48 -0.73 0.62
CA PRO A 342 -1.31 -1.03 -0.55
C PRO A 342 -2.58 -1.79 -0.15
N LEU A 343 -3.68 -1.57 -0.88
CA LEU A 343 -4.98 -2.13 -0.49
C LEU A 343 -4.97 -3.66 -0.36
N SER A 344 -4.27 -4.37 -1.25
CA SER A 344 -4.13 -5.83 -1.25
C SER A 344 -3.34 -6.36 -0.06
N GLU A 345 -2.41 -5.58 0.46
CA GLU A 345 -1.54 -5.96 1.58
C GLU A 345 -2.24 -5.83 2.94
N THR A 346 -3.45 -5.25 2.99
CA THR A 346 -4.27 -5.11 4.22
C THR A 346 -4.34 -6.41 5.03
N GLY A 347 -4.57 -7.54 4.37
CA GLY A 347 -4.72 -8.84 5.05
C GLY A 347 -3.40 -9.36 5.63
N ALA A 348 -2.30 -9.15 4.93
CA ALA A 348 -0.96 -9.53 5.38
C ALA A 348 -0.54 -8.69 6.59
N GLU A 349 -0.70 -7.37 6.52
CA GLU A 349 -0.40 -6.45 7.63
C GLU A 349 -1.19 -6.80 8.91
N ILE A 350 -2.49 -7.15 8.78
CA ILE A 350 -3.30 -7.61 9.92
C ILE A 350 -2.78 -8.95 10.46
N ALA A 351 -2.41 -9.89 9.58
CA ALA A 351 -1.89 -11.19 9.98
C ALA A 351 -0.55 -11.05 10.72
N ASP A 352 0.36 -10.24 10.21
CA ASP A 352 1.67 -9.95 10.81
C ASP A 352 1.48 -9.34 12.20
N PHE A 353 0.61 -8.34 12.34
CA PHE A 353 0.27 -7.77 13.65
C PHE A 353 -0.32 -8.79 14.62
N LEU A 354 -1.18 -9.70 14.15
CA LEU A 354 -1.76 -10.76 14.98
C LEU A 354 -0.73 -11.81 15.38
N GLU A 355 0.24 -12.11 14.52
CA GLU A 355 1.37 -12.98 14.82
C GLU A 355 2.25 -12.34 15.89
N GLU A 356 2.66 -11.08 15.71
CA GLU A 356 3.45 -10.33 16.69
C GLU A 356 2.73 -10.20 18.05
N ALA A 357 1.44 -9.86 18.04
CA ALA A 357 0.63 -9.79 19.26
C ALA A 357 0.45 -11.17 19.89
N GLY A 358 0.35 -12.22 19.08
CA GLY A 358 0.27 -13.61 19.51
C GLY A 358 1.56 -14.11 20.16
N GLU A 359 2.73 -13.69 19.65
CA GLU A 359 4.03 -13.95 20.26
C GLU A 359 4.17 -13.21 21.60
N GLN A 360 3.77 -11.94 21.66
CA GLN A 360 3.77 -11.13 22.90
C GLN A 360 2.78 -11.67 23.95
N ALA A 361 1.67 -12.28 23.52
CA ALA A 361 0.70 -12.96 24.38
C ALA A 361 0.96 -14.48 24.51
N GLY A 362 2.08 -14.99 23.98
CA GLY A 362 2.36 -16.42 23.89
C GLY A 362 2.36 -17.11 25.25
N GLY A 363 2.89 -16.44 26.28
CA GLY A 363 2.82 -16.93 27.65
C GLY A 363 1.39 -17.01 28.18
N LEU A 364 0.46 -16.13 27.79
CA LEU A 364 -0.94 -16.22 28.23
C LEU A 364 -1.66 -17.40 27.61
N ARG A 365 -1.41 -17.69 26.34
CA ARG A 365 -1.94 -18.87 25.65
C ARG A 365 -1.39 -20.16 26.28
N GLU A 366 -0.08 -20.22 26.51
CA GLU A 366 0.55 -21.35 27.18
C GLU A 366 -0.02 -21.57 28.58
N ILE A 367 -0.29 -20.50 29.34
CA ILE A 367 -0.97 -20.59 30.65
C ILE A 367 -2.39 -21.16 30.50
N ARG A 368 -3.16 -20.74 29.50
CA ARG A 368 -4.52 -21.26 29.28
C ARG A 368 -4.50 -22.75 28.92
N ASP A 369 -3.64 -23.15 28.00
CA ASP A 369 -3.49 -24.55 27.57
C ASP A 369 -3.02 -25.43 28.75
N PHE A 370 -2.08 -24.93 29.55
CA PHE A 370 -1.60 -25.54 30.79
C PHE A 370 -2.74 -25.75 31.81
N VAL A 371 -3.59 -24.74 32.01
CA VAL A 371 -4.76 -24.83 32.91
C VAL A 371 -5.82 -25.78 32.39
N GLU A 372 -6.07 -25.79 31.08
CA GLU A 372 -7.06 -26.68 30.46
C GLU A 372 -6.64 -28.14 30.58
N MET A 373 -5.37 -28.45 30.29
CA MET A 373 -4.81 -29.80 30.45
C MET A 373 -4.94 -30.28 31.91
N ALA A 374 -4.61 -29.43 32.89
CA ALA A 374 -4.78 -29.76 34.30
C ALA A 374 -6.24 -30.02 34.70
N ARG A 375 -7.21 -29.31 34.11
CA ARG A 375 -8.66 -29.56 34.32
C ARG A 375 -9.10 -30.90 33.73
N GLN A 376 -8.54 -31.31 32.60
CA GLN A 376 -8.83 -32.61 31.98
C GLN A 376 -8.29 -33.78 32.82
N GLU A 377 -7.16 -33.60 33.52
CA GLU A 377 -6.56 -34.61 34.41
C GLU A 377 -7.25 -34.75 35.79
N ALA A 378 -8.09 -33.79 36.16
CA ALA A 378 -8.80 -33.76 37.44
C ALA A 378 -10.32 -33.56 37.27
N PRO A 379 -11.00 -34.46 36.53
CA PRO A 379 -12.43 -34.32 36.27
C PRO A 379 -13.23 -34.36 37.57
N GLY A 380 -14.02 -33.31 37.83
CA GLY A 380 -14.87 -33.19 39.02
C GLY A 380 -14.18 -32.55 40.24
N GLU A 381 -12.91 -32.16 40.12
CA GLU A 381 -12.21 -31.36 41.13
C GLU A 381 -11.93 -29.95 40.63
N GLU A 382 -12.05 -28.94 41.49
CA GLU A 382 -11.72 -27.57 41.13
C GLU A 382 -10.19 -27.39 41.12
N VAL A 383 -9.66 -26.84 40.03
CA VAL A 383 -8.24 -26.53 39.86
C VAL A 383 -7.95 -25.12 40.36
N VAL A 384 -6.92 -24.97 41.20
CA VAL A 384 -6.44 -23.71 41.77
C VAL A 384 -4.97 -23.49 41.43
N CYS A 385 -4.53 -22.23 41.32
CA CYS A 385 -3.15 -21.89 40.98
C CYS A 385 -2.42 -21.21 42.15
N LEU A 386 -1.17 -21.62 42.38
CA LEU A 386 -0.23 -20.91 43.22
C LEU A 386 0.81 -20.20 42.31
N PRO A 387 0.63 -18.89 42.04
CA PRO A 387 1.62 -18.14 41.28
C PRO A 387 2.76 -17.67 42.19
N ARG A 388 4.00 -17.74 41.69
CA ARG A 388 5.18 -17.14 42.29
C ARG A 388 5.92 -16.31 41.25
N ALA A 389 5.90 -15.00 41.44
CA ALA A 389 6.70 -14.07 40.66
C ALA A 389 8.12 -13.99 41.24
N GLY A 390 9.13 -14.22 40.40
CA GLY A 390 10.55 -14.00 40.68
C GLY A 390 11.12 -12.81 39.90
N GLU A 391 12.41 -12.54 40.05
CA GLU A 391 13.12 -11.59 39.18
C GLU A 391 13.27 -12.20 37.78
N GLY A 392 12.41 -11.77 36.85
CA GLY A 392 12.47 -12.19 35.44
C GLY A 392 11.72 -13.46 35.09
N GLU A 393 11.01 -14.09 36.03
CA GLU A 393 10.22 -15.31 35.78
C GLU A 393 8.91 -15.35 36.55
N LEU A 394 7.94 -16.09 36.03
CA LEU A 394 6.69 -16.45 36.68
C LEU A 394 6.59 -17.97 36.76
N ARG A 395 6.53 -18.51 37.98
CA ARG A 395 6.29 -19.93 38.23
C ARG A 395 4.84 -20.15 38.63
N LEU A 396 4.15 -21.04 37.92
CA LEU A 396 2.77 -21.41 38.21
C LEU A 396 2.70 -22.88 38.59
N ALA A 397 2.15 -23.18 39.76
CA ALA A 397 1.84 -24.54 40.19
C ALA A 397 0.33 -24.72 40.27
N LEU A 398 -0.20 -25.75 39.60
CA LEU A 398 -1.63 -26.08 39.61
C LEU A 398 -1.91 -27.21 40.58
N TYR A 399 -2.91 -27.01 41.43
CA TYR A 399 -3.36 -28.00 42.40
C TYR A 399 -4.85 -28.27 42.20
N THR A 400 -5.30 -29.46 42.59
CA THR A 400 -6.70 -29.62 42.94
C THR A 400 -6.98 -28.91 44.27
N ARG A 401 -8.23 -28.50 44.49
CA ARG A 401 -8.65 -27.93 45.78
C ARG A 401 -8.47 -28.88 46.97
N SER A 402 -8.33 -30.18 46.70
CA SER A 402 -8.03 -31.23 47.69
C SER A 402 -6.53 -31.37 48.02
N GLY A 403 -5.65 -30.57 47.40
CA GLY A 403 -4.22 -30.53 47.72
C GLY A 403 -3.32 -31.40 46.84
N ARG A 404 -3.86 -32.06 45.81
CA ARG A 404 -3.05 -32.81 44.84
C ARG A 404 -2.38 -31.85 43.86
N LEU A 405 -1.04 -31.87 43.77
CA LEU A 405 -0.31 -31.18 42.69
C LEU A 405 -0.65 -31.86 41.36
N LEU A 406 -1.06 -31.07 40.37
CA LEU A 406 -1.31 -31.53 39.01
C LEU A 406 -0.05 -31.37 38.18
N ASP A 407 0.40 -30.13 38.00
CA ASP A 407 1.59 -29.83 37.21
C ASP A 407 2.18 -28.45 37.58
N GLU A 408 3.35 -28.14 37.03
CA GLU A 408 4.08 -26.90 37.26
C GLU A 408 4.77 -26.40 35.99
N ILE A 409 4.70 -25.09 35.75
CA ILE A 409 5.38 -24.42 34.63
C ILE A 409 6.15 -23.19 35.11
N VAL A 410 7.23 -22.86 34.40
CA VAL A 410 8.02 -21.64 34.58
C VAL A 410 8.05 -20.88 33.27
N LEU A 411 7.73 -19.59 33.32
CA LEU A 411 7.65 -18.70 32.17
C LEU A 411 8.60 -17.51 32.37
N GLU A 412 9.41 -17.23 31.37
CA GLU A 412 10.32 -16.08 31.36
C GLU A 412 9.54 -14.78 31.14
N ALA A 413 10.01 -13.67 31.72
CA ALA A 413 9.32 -12.38 31.67
C ALA A 413 9.08 -11.86 30.25
N GLU A 414 9.96 -12.18 29.30
CA GLU A 414 9.84 -11.79 27.89
C GLU A 414 8.64 -12.43 27.19
N ARG A 415 8.13 -13.55 27.74
CA ARG A 415 6.98 -14.28 27.19
C ARG A 415 5.65 -13.86 27.82
N LEU A 416 5.67 -12.96 28.82
CA LEU A 416 4.48 -12.57 29.59
C LEU A 416 3.90 -11.25 29.05
N PRO A 417 2.57 -11.12 28.93
CA PRO A 417 1.93 -9.90 28.44
C PRO A 417 2.06 -8.71 29.41
N VAL A 418 2.39 -8.97 30.67
CA VAL A 418 2.69 -7.96 31.70
C VAL A 418 3.85 -8.47 32.58
N PRO A 419 4.56 -7.58 33.32
CA PRO A 419 5.64 -8.00 34.21
C PRO A 419 5.20 -9.10 35.19
N PRO A 420 6.07 -10.05 35.59
CA PRO A 420 5.71 -11.17 36.48
C PRO A 420 4.97 -10.76 37.76
N ALA A 421 5.29 -9.60 38.33
CA ALA A 421 4.64 -9.07 39.53
C ALA A 421 3.17 -8.65 39.31
N ALA A 422 2.78 -8.29 38.08
CA ALA A 422 1.42 -7.91 37.71
C ALA A 422 0.57 -9.11 37.23
N MET A 423 1.21 -10.22 36.86
CA MET A 423 0.52 -11.43 36.36
C MET A 423 -0.54 -12.02 37.30
N PRO A 424 -0.38 -12.05 38.64
CA PRO A 424 -1.42 -12.59 39.52
C PRO A 424 -2.80 -11.95 39.31
N ALA A 425 -2.88 -10.63 39.15
CA ALA A 425 -4.16 -9.94 38.91
C ALA A 425 -4.82 -10.39 37.59
N LEU A 426 -4.01 -10.67 36.58
CA LEU A 426 -4.48 -11.13 35.28
C LEU A 426 -4.90 -12.61 35.33
N LEU A 427 -4.18 -13.45 36.08
CA LEU A 427 -4.49 -14.86 36.27
C LEU A 427 -5.79 -15.13 37.04
N GLU A 428 -6.19 -14.25 37.97
CA GLU A 428 -7.47 -14.37 38.69
C GLU A 428 -8.68 -14.40 37.74
N THR A 429 -8.57 -13.84 36.54
CA THR A 429 -9.62 -13.88 35.52
C THR A 429 -9.77 -15.26 34.84
N ILE A 430 -8.74 -16.11 34.94
CA ILE A 430 -8.66 -17.41 34.26
C ILE A 430 -8.96 -18.55 35.23
N LEU A 431 -8.43 -18.46 36.45
CA LEU A 431 -8.62 -19.46 37.50
C LEU A 431 -8.42 -18.92 38.92
N PRO A 432 -9.00 -19.58 39.94
CA PRO A 432 -8.83 -19.17 41.33
C PRO A 432 -7.37 -19.30 41.80
N LEU A 433 -6.87 -18.28 42.49
CA LEU A 433 -5.53 -18.26 43.04
C LEU A 433 -5.51 -18.63 44.54
N VAL A 434 -4.44 -19.28 44.97
CA VAL A 434 -4.15 -19.58 46.37
C VAL A 434 -2.79 -19.03 46.77
N ALA A 435 -2.68 -18.55 48.02
CA ALA A 435 -1.43 -18.01 48.55
C ALA A 435 -0.45 -19.10 49.05
N GLN A 436 -0.96 -20.31 49.30
CA GLN A 436 -0.20 -21.46 49.78
C GLN A 436 -0.78 -22.75 49.16
N PRO A 437 0.03 -23.84 49.05
CA PRO A 437 -0.47 -25.13 48.60
C PRO A 437 -1.68 -25.60 49.43
N PRO A 438 -2.78 -26.05 48.81
CA PRO A 438 -3.92 -26.61 49.54
C PRO A 438 -3.50 -27.87 50.32
N ARG A 439 -4.13 -28.12 51.47
CA ARG A 439 -3.78 -29.21 52.40
C ARG A 439 -4.73 -30.37 52.36
#